data_AF-A0A5E8AE57-F1
#
_entry.id   AF-A0A5E8AE57-F1
#
_cell.length_a   1.000
_cell.length_b   1.000
_cell.length_c   1.000
_cell.angle_alpha   90.00
_cell.angle_beta   90.00
_cell.angle_gamma   90.00
#
_symmetry.space_group_name_H-M   'P 1'
#
loop_
_entity.id
_entity.type
_entity.pdbx_description
1 polymer ?
#
loop_
_entity_poly.entity_id
_entity_poly.type
_entity_poly.pdbx_seq_one_letter_code
_entity_poly.pdbx_strand_id
1 'polypeptide(L)'
;MGISIRGTSSIKTLARHILLAATLGVVLFACNEPEPISSVNPVNWKQRFIELNESDSLVAGSTYLSVYSQIYSRSESRTHDLTSTISMRNTSLTDSIYMLKADYYNTHGELLRTYFKNPIFISPMETIEIVIDEVDNEGGTGANFIFDWAVKDETHEPLFEAVMISTSGQQGISFTTQGVHIH
;
A
#
# COMPACT_ATOMS: atom_id res chain seq x y z
N MET A 1 -50.67 56.51 27.52
CA MET A 1 -49.88 55.57 28.33
C MET A 1 -49.35 54.49 27.39
N GLY A 2 -48.17 54.70 26.81
CA GLY A 2 -47.58 53.78 25.82
C GLY A 2 -46.41 53.04 26.45
N ILE A 3 -46.56 51.74 26.71
CA ILE A 3 -45.50 50.91 27.27
C ILE A 3 -44.54 50.54 26.14
N SER A 4 -43.33 51.11 26.19
CA SER A 4 -42.23 50.82 25.27
C SER A 4 -41.67 49.42 25.50
N ILE A 5 -41.91 48.50 24.57
CA ILE A 5 -41.36 47.13 24.59
C ILE A 5 -39.90 47.17 24.13
N ARG A 6 -38.97 47.43 25.06
CA ARG A 6 -37.51 47.44 24.82
C ARG A 6 -36.85 46.03 24.77
N GLY A 7 -37.63 44.95 24.75
CA GLY A 7 -37.14 43.58 24.95
C GLY A 7 -36.64 42.82 23.71
N THR A 8 -36.91 43.27 22.48
CA THR A 8 -36.74 42.44 21.27
C THR A 8 -35.33 42.45 20.66
N SER A 9 -34.50 43.46 20.98
CA SER A 9 -33.13 43.60 20.44
C SER A 9 -32.11 42.70 21.15
N SER A 10 -32.24 42.56 22.47
CA SER A 10 -31.33 41.75 23.29
C SER A 10 -31.46 40.25 22.98
N ILE A 11 -32.69 39.77 22.77
CA ILE A 11 -32.99 38.37 22.45
C ILE A 11 -32.39 37.96 21.09
N LYS A 12 -32.46 38.84 20.07
CA LYS A 12 -31.87 38.59 18.74
C LYS A 12 -30.35 38.53 18.79
N THR A 13 -29.74 39.35 19.63
CA THR A 13 -28.27 39.38 19.81
C THR A 13 -27.80 38.12 20.52
N LEU A 14 -28.49 37.69 21.58
CA LEU A 14 -28.21 36.43 22.29
C LEU A 14 -28.39 35.22 21.38
N ALA A 15 -29.46 35.17 20.60
CA ALA A 15 -29.70 34.09 19.63
C ALA A 15 -28.60 33.99 18.57
N ARG A 16 -28.06 35.13 18.11
CA ARG A 16 -26.94 35.16 17.15
C ARG A 16 -25.63 34.63 17.75
N HIS A 17 -25.35 34.91 19.02
CA HIS A 17 -24.17 34.37 19.71
C HIS A 17 -24.31 32.87 19.97
N ILE A 18 -25.51 32.38 20.32
CA ILE A 18 -25.79 30.95 20.45
C ILE A 18 -25.63 30.24 19.10
N LEU A 19 -26.13 30.84 18.01
CA LEU A 19 -25.99 30.28 16.66
C LEU A 19 -24.52 30.22 16.20
N LEU A 20 -23.73 31.27 16.49
CA LEU A 20 -22.29 31.32 16.19
C LEU A 20 -21.47 30.32 17.03
N ALA A 21 -21.83 30.13 18.30
CA ALA A 21 -21.19 29.13 19.16
C ALA A 21 -21.54 27.70 18.71
N ALA A 22 -22.79 27.48 18.27
CA ALA A 22 -23.23 26.19 17.75
C ALA A 22 -22.53 25.84 16.43
N THR A 23 -22.37 26.80 15.50
CA THR A 23 -21.63 26.54 14.25
C THR A 23 -20.15 26.32 14.49
N LEU A 24 -19.52 27.02 15.45
CA LEU A 24 -18.12 26.78 15.81
C LEU A 24 -17.92 25.41 16.47
N GLY A 25 -18.89 24.94 17.25
CA GLY A 25 -18.88 23.61 17.86
C GLY A 25 -18.93 22.48 16.83
N VAL A 26 -19.72 22.62 15.76
CA VAL A 26 -19.84 21.60 14.70
C VAL A 26 -18.54 21.39 13.92
N VAL A 27 -17.72 22.44 13.75
CA VAL A 27 -16.44 22.33 13.02
C VAL A 27 -15.38 21.58 13.83
N LEU A 28 -15.45 21.60 15.17
CA LEU A 28 -14.47 20.94 16.04
C LEU A 28 -14.71 19.43 16.22
N PHE A 29 -15.88 18.90 15.82
CA PHE A 29 -16.19 17.47 15.89
C PHE A 29 -16.05 16.74 14.55
N ALA A 30 -15.64 17.42 13.48
CA ALA A 30 -15.33 16.79 12.19
C ALA A 30 -13.92 16.16 12.21
N CYS A 31 -13.67 15.27 13.18
CA CYS A 31 -12.55 14.35 13.10
C CYS A 31 -13.01 13.16 12.23
N ASN A 32 -12.66 13.19 10.95
CA ASN A 32 -12.64 11.95 10.16
C ASN A 32 -11.43 11.14 10.65
N GLU A 33 -11.66 9.91 11.12
CA GLU A 33 -10.58 8.94 11.21
C GLU A 33 -10.05 8.70 9.78
N PRO A 34 -8.72 8.73 9.57
CA PRO A 34 -8.17 8.38 8.26
C PRO A 34 -8.59 6.95 7.94
N GLU A 35 -9.33 6.77 6.85
CA GLU A 35 -9.62 5.46 6.28
C GLU A 35 -8.31 4.67 6.15
N PRO A 36 -8.27 3.38 6.55
CA PRO A 36 -7.09 2.57 6.35
C PRO A 36 -6.77 2.55 4.85
N ILE A 37 -5.56 2.96 4.47
CA ILE A 37 -5.11 2.95 3.07
C ILE A 37 -5.37 1.54 2.51
N SER A 38 -6.26 1.47 1.51
CA SER A 38 -6.90 0.26 0.95
C SER A 38 -5.95 -0.79 0.36
N SER A 39 -4.63 -0.60 0.49
CA SER A 39 -3.54 -1.52 0.18
C SER A 39 -3.64 -2.94 0.76
N VAL A 40 -4.58 -3.17 1.69
CA VAL A 40 -4.94 -4.49 2.21
C VAL A 40 -6.34 -4.81 1.66
N ASN A 41 -6.51 -5.29 0.43
CA ASN A 41 -6.41 -6.72 0.15
C ASN A 41 -6.80 -7.05 -1.31
N PRO A 42 -5.84 -7.47 -2.17
CA PRO A 42 -6.15 -8.35 -3.31
C PRO A 42 -5.84 -9.84 -3.04
N VAL A 43 -5.15 -10.18 -1.93
CA VAL A 43 -4.88 -11.57 -1.53
C VAL A 43 -5.04 -11.76 -0.01
N ASN A 44 -5.99 -12.61 0.40
CA ASN A 44 -6.14 -13.01 1.80
C ASN A 44 -5.05 -14.04 2.17
N TRP A 45 -3.92 -13.55 2.69
CA TRP A 45 -2.76 -14.38 3.05
C TRP A 45 -3.09 -15.57 3.94
N LYS A 46 -4.06 -15.42 4.86
CA LYS A 46 -4.42 -16.46 5.83
C LYS A 46 -4.86 -17.77 5.18
N GLN A 47 -5.46 -17.70 3.99
CA GLN A 47 -5.91 -18.90 3.26
C GLN A 47 -4.75 -19.69 2.63
N ARG A 48 -3.57 -19.08 2.54
CA ARG A 48 -2.37 -19.66 1.91
C ARG A 48 -1.32 -20.10 2.92
N PHE A 49 -1.55 -19.86 4.20
CA PHE A 49 -0.60 -20.19 5.26
C PHE A 49 -0.31 -21.68 5.24
N ILE A 50 0.98 -22.00 5.32
CA ILE A 50 1.47 -23.36 5.39
C ILE A 50 2.56 -23.45 6.44
N GLU A 51 2.57 -24.53 7.21
CA GLU A 51 3.69 -24.88 8.08
C GLU A 51 4.69 -25.67 7.24
N LEU A 52 5.90 -25.13 7.09
CA LEU A 52 7.00 -25.83 6.43
C LEU A 52 7.69 -26.73 7.46
N ASN A 53 7.92 -27.99 7.11
CA ASN A 53 8.62 -28.92 8.00
C ASN A 53 10.11 -28.91 7.72
N GLU A 54 10.95 -29.09 8.73
CA GLU A 54 12.42 -29.18 8.56
C GLU A 54 12.85 -30.38 7.70
N SER A 55 11.98 -31.38 7.51
CA SER A 55 12.20 -32.51 6.60
C SER A 55 12.08 -32.13 5.12
N ASP A 56 11.41 -31.02 4.82
CA ASP A 56 11.26 -30.53 3.46
C ASP A 56 12.61 -29.96 3.05
N SER A 57 13.34 -30.67 2.18
CA SER A 57 14.62 -30.19 1.66
C SER A 57 14.37 -29.00 0.74
N LEU A 58 14.35 -27.81 1.32
CA LEU A 58 14.08 -26.55 0.65
C LEU A 58 15.36 -25.73 0.52
N VAL A 59 15.52 -25.12 -0.65
CA VAL A 59 16.50 -24.07 -0.91
C VAL A 59 15.81 -22.73 -0.67
N ALA A 60 16.38 -21.92 0.21
CA ALA A 60 15.89 -20.57 0.49
C ALA A 60 16.72 -19.54 -0.27
N GLY A 61 16.08 -18.43 -0.61
CA GLY A 61 16.74 -17.27 -1.22
C GLY A 61 15.96 -15.99 -0.98
N SER A 62 16.56 -14.87 -1.38
CA SER A 62 15.93 -13.56 -1.28
C SER A 62 16.03 -12.77 -2.58
N THR A 63 14.94 -12.08 -2.93
CA THR A 63 14.86 -11.23 -4.13
C THR A 63 14.51 -9.79 -3.75
N TYR A 64 15.28 -8.85 -4.30
CA TYR A 64 15.03 -7.41 -4.24
C TYR A 64 14.20 -6.96 -5.45
N LEU A 65 13.15 -6.16 -5.24
CA LEU A 65 12.36 -5.58 -6.32
C LEU A 65 12.18 -4.07 -6.11
N SER A 66 12.66 -3.25 -7.04
CA SER A 66 12.38 -1.81 -7.04
C SER A 66 10.91 -1.53 -7.34
N VAL A 67 10.29 -0.65 -6.56
CA VAL A 67 8.90 -0.20 -6.73
C VAL A 67 8.85 1.31 -6.56
N TYR A 68 7.99 1.99 -7.31
CA TYR A 68 7.94 3.44 -7.29
C TYR A 68 6.49 3.87 -7.10
N SER A 69 6.15 4.43 -5.93
CA SER A 69 4.87 5.11 -5.74
C SER A 69 4.91 6.52 -6.33
N GLN A 70 6.10 7.07 -6.57
CA GLN A 70 6.29 8.36 -7.23
C GLN A 70 7.47 8.33 -8.21
N ILE A 71 7.40 9.15 -9.27
CA ILE A 71 8.52 9.36 -10.19
C ILE A 71 8.71 10.83 -10.53
N TYR A 72 9.96 11.28 -10.60
CA TYR A 72 10.29 12.66 -10.94
C TYR A 72 9.88 13.01 -12.37
N SER A 73 9.43 14.26 -12.56
CA SER A 73 9.07 14.79 -13.87
C SER A 73 9.51 16.22 -14.02
N ARG A 74 10.28 16.50 -15.09
CA ARG A 74 10.84 17.81 -15.45
C ARG A 74 11.90 18.38 -14.48
N SER A 75 11.73 18.22 -13.16
CA SER A 75 12.66 18.68 -12.13
C SER A 75 12.55 17.82 -10.86
N GLU A 76 13.52 17.94 -9.96
CA GLU A 76 13.52 17.27 -8.64
C GLU A 76 12.40 17.75 -7.71
N SER A 77 11.81 18.92 -7.98
CA SER A 77 10.72 19.49 -7.19
C SER A 77 9.34 18.99 -7.61
N ARG A 78 9.24 18.09 -8.60
CA ARG A 78 7.96 17.66 -9.17
C ARG A 78 7.97 16.17 -9.42
N THR A 79 7.01 15.49 -8.82
CA THR A 79 6.75 14.06 -9.02
C THR A 79 5.36 13.84 -9.62
N HIS A 80 5.14 12.63 -10.14
CA HIS A 80 3.81 12.06 -10.39
C HIS A 80 3.63 10.83 -9.52
N ASP A 81 2.44 10.69 -8.95
CA ASP A 81 2.05 9.53 -8.17
C ASP A 81 1.69 8.37 -9.11
N LEU A 82 1.94 7.13 -8.66
CA LEU A 82 1.84 5.92 -9.46
C LEU A 82 1.11 4.83 -8.67
N THR A 83 0.17 4.14 -9.32
CA THR A 83 -0.28 2.83 -8.84
C THR A 83 0.80 1.80 -9.18
N SER A 84 1.20 1.00 -8.19
CA SER A 84 2.16 -0.09 -8.41
C SER A 84 1.48 -1.44 -8.21
N THR A 85 1.55 -2.30 -9.22
CA THR A 85 1.13 -3.71 -9.13
C THR A 85 2.36 -4.59 -9.06
N ILE A 86 2.55 -5.26 -7.94
CA ILE A 86 3.68 -6.15 -7.68
C ILE A 86 3.19 -7.60 -7.82
N SER A 87 3.70 -8.32 -8.81
CA SER A 87 3.36 -9.70 -9.09
C SER A 87 4.46 -10.64 -8.59
N MET A 88 4.07 -11.64 -7.79
CA MET A 88 4.92 -12.78 -7.43
C MET A 88 4.39 -14.00 -8.16
N ARG A 89 5.20 -14.57 -9.05
CA ARG A 89 4.80 -15.62 -10.00
C ARG A 89 5.54 -16.92 -9.72
N ASN A 90 4.79 -18.01 -9.63
CA ASN A 90 5.36 -19.34 -9.75
C ASN A 90 5.48 -19.70 -11.24
N THR A 91 6.70 -19.89 -11.72
CA THR A 91 6.97 -20.27 -13.12
C THR A 91 7.07 -21.79 -13.31
N SER A 92 7.00 -22.56 -12.21
CA SER A 92 6.95 -24.02 -12.25
C SER A 92 5.60 -24.52 -12.74
N LEU A 93 5.64 -25.53 -13.61
CA LEU A 93 4.47 -26.23 -14.12
C LEU A 93 3.94 -27.29 -13.15
N THR A 94 4.75 -27.73 -12.19
CA THR A 94 4.48 -28.93 -11.39
C THR A 94 4.51 -28.69 -9.89
N ASP A 95 5.37 -27.80 -9.43
CA ASP A 95 5.67 -27.64 -8.01
C ASP A 95 5.23 -26.28 -7.48
N SER A 96 4.67 -26.27 -6.28
CA SER A 96 4.43 -25.03 -5.54
C SER A 96 5.75 -24.45 -5.04
N ILE A 97 5.78 -23.12 -4.96
CA ILE A 97 6.85 -22.37 -4.29
C ILE A 97 6.32 -21.78 -3.00
N TYR A 98 7.23 -21.36 -2.12
CA TYR A 98 6.88 -20.83 -0.81
C TYR A 98 7.43 -19.42 -0.66
N MET A 99 6.57 -18.50 -0.24
CA MET A 99 6.96 -17.15 0.15
C MET A 99 7.00 -17.09 1.67
N LEU A 100 8.17 -16.80 2.23
CA LEU A 100 8.39 -16.75 3.67
C LEU A 100 8.02 -15.38 4.22
N LYS A 101 8.36 -14.32 3.47
CA LYS A 101 8.20 -12.94 3.91
C LYS A 101 8.15 -11.98 2.73
N ALA A 102 7.39 -10.89 2.88
CA ALA A 102 7.38 -9.77 1.95
C ALA A 102 7.40 -8.46 2.73
N ASP A 103 8.54 -7.77 2.69
CA ASP A 103 8.74 -6.46 3.32
C ASP A 103 8.75 -5.35 2.27
N TYR A 104 8.13 -4.23 2.60
CA TYR A 104 8.10 -3.02 1.79
C TYR A 104 8.84 -1.89 2.51
N TYR A 105 9.84 -1.32 1.84
CA TYR A 105 10.69 -0.25 2.34
C TYR A 105 10.48 1.03 1.54
N ASN A 106 10.58 2.18 2.22
CA ASN A 106 10.56 3.48 1.55
C ASN A 106 11.92 3.84 0.94
N THR A 107 11.94 5.01 0.28
CA THR A 107 13.13 5.59 -0.37
C THR A 107 14.34 5.74 0.56
N HIS A 108 14.12 5.86 1.88
CA HIS A 108 15.19 6.01 2.88
C HIS A 108 15.64 4.68 3.49
N GLY A 109 15.06 3.55 3.04
CA GLY A 109 15.35 2.22 3.56
C GLY A 109 14.62 1.90 4.87
N GLU A 110 13.58 2.66 5.22
CA GLU A 110 12.76 2.37 6.40
C GLU A 110 11.68 1.35 6.06
N LEU A 111 11.51 0.33 6.90
CA LEU A 111 10.46 -0.68 6.74
C LEU A 111 9.09 -0.04 6.99
N LEU A 112 8.27 0.05 5.95
CA LEU A 112 6.90 0.56 6.04
C LEU A 112 5.94 -0.54 6.45
N ARG A 113 5.98 -1.70 5.77
CA ARG A 113 4.98 -2.76 5.91
C ARG A 113 5.61 -4.13 5.72
N THR A 114 5.11 -5.11 6.47
CA THR A 114 5.34 -6.53 6.19
C THR A 114 3.99 -7.16 5.86
N TYR A 115 3.82 -7.66 4.64
CA TYR A 115 2.52 -8.15 4.15
C TYR A 115 2.16 -9.51 4.74
N PHE A 116 3.14 -10.38 4.91
CA PHE A 116 3.01 -11.66 5.60
C PHE A 116 4.35 -12.05 6.23
N LYS A 117 4.28 -12.74 7.38
CA LYS A 117 5.43 -13.29 8.11
C LYS A 117 5.35 -14.80 8.28
N ASN A 118 4.20 -15.38 7.97
CA ASN A 118 3.99 -16.82 7.97
C ASN A 118 4.20 -17.30 6.54
N PRO A 119 4.89 -18.43 6.33
CA PRO A 119 5.07 -18.99 5.00
C PRO A 119 3.72 -19.19 4.32
N ILE A 120 3.67 -18.79 3.05
CA ILE A 120 2.53 -19.01 2.16
C ILE A 120 2.97 -19.82 0.96
N PHE A 121 2.09 -20.63 0.39
CA PHE A 121 2.36 -21.29 -0.88
C PHE A 121 1.81 -20.48 -2.06
N ILE A 122 2.47 -20.60 -3.21
CA ILE A 122 1.97 -20.20 -4.52
C ILE A 122 1.96 -21.46 -5.39
N SER A 123 0.78 -21.83 -5.89
CA SER A 123 0.56 -23.04 -6.68
C SER A 123 1.33 -23.00 -8.01
N PRO A 124 1.54 -24.14 -8.69
CA PRO A 124 2.13 -24.16 -10.02
C PRO A 124 1.42 -23.18 -10.97
N MET A 125 2.19 -22.38 -11.71
CA MET A 125 1.71 -21.35 -12.63
C MET A 125 0.82 -20.25 -12.03
N GLU A 126 0.69 -20.19 -10.69
CA GLU A 126 -0.11 -19.16 -10.02
C GLU A 126 0.66 -17.85 -9.91
N THR A 127 -0.08 -16.74 -9.97
CA THR A 127 0.41 -15.39 -9.67
C THR A 127 -0.41 -14.82 -8.52
N ILE A 128 0.27 -14.22 -7.56
CA ILE A 128 -0.33 -13.42 -6.50
C ILE A 128 0.16 -11.99 -6.61
N GLU A 129 -0.65 -11.03 -6.16
CA GLU A 129 -0.37 -9.61 -6.38
C GLU A 129 -0.53 -8.79 -5.10
N ILE A 130 0.33 -7.79 -4.97
CA ILE A 130 0.18 -6.67 -4.05
C ILE A 130 -0.04 -5.42 -4.89
N VAL A 131 -1.04 -4.61 -4.52
CA VAL A 131 -1.30 -3.33 -5.17
C VAL A 131 -1.03 -2.21 -4.17
N ILE A 132 -0.17 -1.28 -4.56
CA ILE A 132 0.03 0.00 -3.87
C ILE A 132 -0.78 1.04 -4.64
N ASP A 133 -1.77 1.61 -3.97
CA ASP A 133 -2.68 2.60 -4.55
C ASP A 133 -1.93 3.89 -4.92
N GLU A 134 -2.37 4.59 -5.97
CA GLU A 134 -1.78 5.86 -6.41
C GLU A 134 -1.69 6.90 -5.28
N VAL A 135 -2.62 6.88 -4.33
CA VAL A 135 -2.64 7.81 -3.19
C VAL A 135 -1.65 7.45 -2.07
N ASP A 136 -1.09 6.23 -2.08
CA ASP A 136 -0.09 5.78 -1.10
C ASP A 136 1.32 6.21 -1.55
N ASN A 137 1.71 7.39 -1.11
CA ASN A 137 3.03 7.96 -1.41
C ASN A 137 4.10 7.65 -0.36
N GLU A 138 3.82 6.79 0.63
CA GLU A 138 4.76 6.50 1.73
C GLU A 138 6.09 5.90 1.22
N GLY A 139 6.04 5.17 0.10
CA GLY A 139 7.23 4.62 -0.56
C GLY A 139 8.19 5.66 -1.15
N GLY A 140 7.65 6.79 -1.60
CA GLY A 140 8.38 7.82 -2.33
C GLY A 140 8.92 7.37 -3.70
N THR A 141 10.06 7.94 -4.09
CA THR A 141 10.66 7.79 -5.43
C THR A 141 11.69 6.67 -5.56
N GLY A 142 11.90 5.86 -4.51
CA GLY A 142 12.90 4.81 -4.47
C GLY A 142 12.51 3.65 -3.55
N ALA A 143 11.22 3.36 -3.44
CA ALA A 143 10.72 2.27 -2.63
C ALA A 143 11.19 0.90 -3.16
N ASN A 144 11.10 -0.13 -2.32
CA ASN A 144 11.47 -1.48 -2.73
C ASN A 144 10.78 -2.55 -1.88
N PHE A 145 10.71 -3.75 -2.44
CA PHE A 145 10.35 -4.95 -1.73
C PHE A 145 11.55 -5.87 -1.55
N ILE A 146 11.58 -6.53 -0.39
CA ILE A 146 12.39 -7.72 -0.15
C ILE A 146 11.47 -8.90 0.02
N PHE A 147 11.67 -9.90 -0.82
CA PHE A 147 10.94 -11.16 -0.81
C PHE A 147 11.86 -12.27 -0.36
N ASP A 148 11.56 -12.89 0.78
CA ASP A 148 12.21 -14.12 1.21
C ASP A 148 11.35 -15.28 0.73
N TRP A 149 11.96 -16.23 0.04
CA TRP A 149 11.28 -17.36 -0.57
C TRP A 149 12.03 -18.67 -0.33
N ALA A 150 11.32 -19.77 -0.51
CA ALA A 150 11.87 -21.11 -0.48
C ALA A 150 11.24 -21.96 -1.59
N VAL A 151 12.04 -22.82 -2.19
CA VAL A 151 11.63 -23.76 -3.23
C VAL A 151 12.23 -25.13 -2.95
N LYS A 152 11.65 -26.20 -3.51
CA LYS A 152 12.31 -27.51 -3.46
C LYS A 152 13.57 -27.49 -4.33
N ASP A 153 14.53 -28.34 -4.00
CA ASP A 153 15.69 -28.58 -4.87
C ASP A 153 15.22 -28.88 -6.31
N GLU A 154 15.90 -28.29 -7.30
CA GLU A 154 15.54 -28.30 -8.75
C GLU A 154 14.29 -27.51 -9.19
N THR A 155 13.51 -26.88 -8.29
CA THR A 155 12.40 -26.00 -8.68
C THR A 155 12.90 -24.62 -9.07
N HIS A 156 12.26 -24.00 -10.08
CA HIS A 156 12.59 -22.63 -10.49
C HIS A 156 12.28 -21.62 -9.39
N GLU A 157 13.17 -20.64 -9.24
CA GLU A 157 12.96 -19.49 -8.35
C GLU A 157 11.70 -18.69 -8.78
N PRO A 158 11.01 -18.03 -7.84
CA PRO A 158 9.87 -17.20 -8.18
C PRO A 158 10.27 -16.01 -9.05
N LEU A 159 9.43 -15.66 -10.02
CA LEU A 159 9.59 -14.43 -10.80
C LEU A 159 8.85 -13.29 -10.10
N PHE A 160 9.58 -12.22 -9.81
CA PHE A 160 9.04 -10.99 -9.23
C PHE A 160 9.09 -9.87 -10.26
N GLU A 161 7.95 -9.22 -10.47
CA GLU A 161 7.82 -8.10 -11.39
C GLU A 161 6.94 -7.03 -10.75
N ALA A 162 7.21 -5.76 -11.08
CA ALA A 162 6.25 -4.71 -10.80
C ALA A 162 5.91 -3.95 -12.07
N VAL A 163 4.66 -3.52 -12.16
CA VAL A 163 4.17 -2.58 -13.18
C VAL A 163 3.73 -1.32 -12.46
N MET A 164 4.34 -0.21 -12.84
CA MET A 164 3.98 1.12 -12.36
C MET A 164 3.15 1.79 -13.44
N ILE A 165 1.98 2.31 -13.07
CA ILE A 165 1.12 3.07 -13.97
C ILE A 165 0.69 4.38 -13.33
N SER A 166 0.61 5.44 -14.14
CA SER A 166 -0.23 6.60 -13.83
C SER A 166 -1.02 6.97 -15.06
N THR A 167 -2.31 7.16 -14.82
CA THR A 167 -3.27 7.64 -15.83
C THR A 167 -3.72 9.08 -15.53
N SER A 168 -3.08 9.72 -14.55
CA SER A 168 -3.39 11.07 -14.14
C SER A 168 -2.99 12.10 -15.21
N GLY A 169 -3.86 13.08 -15.45
CA GLY A 169 -3.62 14.15 -16.41
C GLY A 169 -3.68 13.72 -17.89
N GLN A 170 -2.81 14.29 -18.73
CA GLN A 170 -2.79 14.07 -20.18
C GLN A 170 -1.67 13.14 -20.65
N GLN A 171 -0.86 12.62 -19.74
CA GLN A 171 0.30 11.79 -20.05
C GLN A 171 0.16 10.46 -19.30
N GLY A 172 0.06 9.36 -20.04
CA GLY A 172 0.14 8.03 -19.46
C GLY A 172 1.59 7.66 -19.21
N ILE A 173 1.93 7.33 -17.96
CA ILE A 173 3.24 6.79 -17.59
C ILE A 173 3.04 5.32 -17.31
N SER A 174 3.86 4.46 -17.93
CA SER A 174 3.99 3.08 -17.51
C SER A 174 5.39 2.57 -17.71
N PHE A 175 5.85 1.75 -16.77
CA PHE A 175 7.11 1.04 -16.85
C PHE A 175 7.09 -0.17 -15.92
N THR A 176 8.04 -1.07 -16.12
CA THR A 176 8.18 -2.27 -15.31
C THR A 176 9.53 -2.34 -14.64
N THR A 177 9.59 -3.09 -13.55
CA THR A 177 10.83 -3.54 -12.91
C THR A 177 10.77 -5.05 -12.76
N GLN A 178 11.95 -5.66 -12.68
CA GLN A 178 12.10 -7.09 -12.43
C GLN A 178 12.96 -7.29 -11.19
N GLY A 179 12.69 -8.36 -10.46
CA GLY A 179 13.41 -8.71 -9.25
C GLY A 179 14.85 -9.11 -9.54
N VAL A 180 15.75 -8.80 -8.61
CA VAL A 180 17.16 -9.19 -8.62
C VAL A 180 17.41 -10.10 -7.42
N HIS A 181 17.92 -11.29 -7.68
CA HIS A 181 18.36 -12.21 -6.64
C HIS A 181 19.52 -11.59 -5.83
N ILE A 182 19.43 -11.62 -4.50
CA ILE A 182 20.42 -10.98 -3.62
C ILE A 182 21.06 -11.91 -2.59
N HIS A 183 20.45 -13.05 -2.25
CA HIS A 183 20.99 -14.04 -1.30
C HIS A 183 20.57 -15.43 -1.67
#